data_AF-A0A932JSP4-F1
#
_entry.id   AF-A0A932JSP4-F1
#
_cell.length_a   1.000
_cell.length_b   1.000
_cell.length_c   1.000
_cell.angle_alpha   90.00
_cell.angle_beta   90.00
_cell.angle_gamma   90.00
#
_symmetry.space_group_name_H-M   'P 1'
#
loop_
_entity.id
_entity.type
_entity.pdbx_description
1 polymer ?
#
loop_
_entity_poly.entity_id
_entity_poly.type
_entity_poly.pdbx_seq_one_letter_code
_entity_poly.pdbx_strand_id
1 'polypeptide(L)' 'EGLLDSLVLSTRAPVVVCPAMDAEMWTHAATKANLARIKEYGYRVLGPARGELASGKSGLGRLVEPDEIARSVLS' A
#
# COMPACT_ATOMS: atom_id res chain seq x y z
N GLU A 1 16.69 -7.01 -8.51
CA GLU A 1 15.88 -7.93 -7.71
C GLU A 1 16.30 -7.83 -6.26
N GLY A 2 15.35 -7.95 -5.33
CA GLY A 2 15.56 -7.76 -3.90
C GLY A 2 14.93 -8.86 -3.05
N LEU A 3 15.22 -8.81 -1.75
CA LEU A 3 14.68 -9.77 -0.79
C LEU A 3 13.15 -9.64 -0.66
N LEU A 4 12.62 -8.43 -0.65
CA LEU A 4 11.20 -8.18 -0.42
C LEU A 4 10.31 -8.74 -1.53
N ASP A 5 10.65 -8.46 -2.80
CA ASP A 5 9.95 -8.98 -3.98
C ASP A 5 10.02 -10.50 -4.04
N SER A 6 11.19 -11.09 -3.76
CA SER A 6 11.36 -12.55 -3.69
C SER A 6 10.49 -13.18 -2.59
N LEU A 7 10.41 -12.55 -1.41
CA LEU A 7 9.56 -13.01 -0.30
C LEU A 7 8.07 -12.92 -0.63
N VAL A 8 7.63 -11.80 -1.23
CA VAL A 8 6.21 -11.61 -1.62
C VAL A 8 5.78 -12.63 -2.68
N LEU A 9 6.67 -13.00 -3.61
CA LEU A 9 6.37 -14.00 -4.65
C LEU A 9 6.42 -15.44 -4.15
N SER A 10 7.21 -15.74 -3.11
CA SER A 10 7.39 -17.11 -2.60
C SER A 10 6.51 -17.44 -1.39
N THR A 11 5.95 -16.43 -0.70
CA THR A 11 5.10 -16.66 0.47
C THR A 11 3.75 -17.29 0.10
N ARG A 12 3.23 -18.11 1.02
CA ARG A 12 1.86 -18.63 0.97
C ARG A 12 0.92 -17.90 1.95
N ALA A 13 1.47 -17.01 2.77
CA ALA A 13 0.68 -16.22 3.70
C ALA A 13 -0.15 -15.16 2.96
N PRO A 14 -1.31 -14.75 3.50
CA PRO A 14 -2.03 -13.59 2.98
C PRO A 14 -1.13 -12.35 2.99
N VAL A 15 -1.11 -11.61 1.88
CA VAL A 15 -0.32 -10.38 1.74
C VAL A 15 -1.26 -9.18 1.78
N VAL A 16 -0.91 -8.20 2.62
CA VAL A 16 -1.56 -6.90 2.69
C VAL A 16 -0.55 -5.83 2.27
N VAL A 17 -0.94 -5.00 1.31
CA VAL A 17 -0.17 -3.86 0.82
C VAL A 17 -0.76 -2.58 1.41
N CYS A 18 0.06 -1.81 2.13
CA CYS A 18 -0.32 -0.52 2.70
C CYS A 18 0.49 0.60 2.01
N PRO A 19 -0.04 1.23 0.95
CA PRO A 19 0.71 2.23 0.19
C PRO A 19 1.01 3.48 1.03
N ALA A 20 2.23 4.01 0.89
CA ALA A 20 2.64 5.28 1.46
C ALA A 20 3.52 6.03 0.46
N MET A 21 3.05 7.17 -0.05
CA MET A 21 3.72 7.97 -1.08
C MET A 21 3.10 9.37 -1.16
N ASP A 22 3.74 10.31 -1.83
CA ASP A 22 3.16 11.63 -2.07
C ASP A 22 1.90 11.56 -2.96
N ALA A 23 1.04 12.58 -2.85
CA ALA A 23 -0.27 12.59 -3.50
C ALA A 23 -0.17 12.48 -5.02
N GLU A 24 0.82 13.13 -5.63
CA GLU A 24 1.07 13.06 -7.06
C GLU A 24 1.42 11.63 -7.50
N MET A 25 2.27 10.94 -6.73
CA MET A 25 2.62 9.53 -6.96
C MET A 25 1.40 8.62 -6.81
N TRP A 26 0.54 8.90 -5.83
CA TRP A 26 -0.69 8.14 -5.61
C TRP A 26 -1.68 8.27 -6.78
N THR A 27 -1.78 9.45 -7.38
CA THR A 27 -2.65 9.72 -8.54
C THR A 27 -2.08 9.24 -9.87
N HIS A 28 -0.79 8.88 -9.91
CA HIS A 28 -0.13 8.49 -11.15
C HIS A 28 -0.76 7.24 -11.78
N ALA A 29 -0.91 7.23 -13.11
CA ALA A 29 -1.57 6.16 -13.84
C ALA A 29 -0.91 4.78 -13.62
N ALA A 30 0.43 4.74 -13.58
CA ALA A 30 1.15 3.50 -13.28
C ALA A 30 0.82 2.96 -11.88
N THR A 31 0.69 3.82 -10.87
CA THR A 31 0.30 3.41 -9.52
C THR A 31 -1.09 2.80 -9.52
N LYS A 32 -2.05 3.43 -10.21
CA LYS A 32 -3.42 2.89 -10.34
C LYS A 32 -3.46 1.54 -11.05
N ALA A 33 -2.71 1.39 -12.15
CA ALA A 33 -2.61 0.14 -12.89
C ALA A 33 -1.98 -0.98 -12.04
N ASN A 34 -0.89 -0.69 -11.32
CA ASN A 34 -0.23 -1.65 -10.45
C ASN A 34 -1.14 -2.10 -9.30
N LEU A 35 -1.90 -1.18 -8.69
CA LEU A 35 -2.85 -1.51 -7.63
C LEU A 35 -3.98 -2.40 -8.13
N ALA A 36 -4.49 -2.15 -9.34
CA ALA A 36 -5.48 -3.04 -9.95
C ALA A 36 -4.90 -4.45 -10.12
N ARG A 37 -3.68 -4.56 -10.65
CA ARG A 37 -2.99 -5.84 -10.84
C ARG A 37 -2.73 -6.59 -9.53
N ILE A 38 -2.24 -5.89 -8.51
CA ILE A 38 -1.98 -6.45 -7.18
C ILE A 38 -3.27 -7.02 -6.57
N LYS A 39 -4.40 -6.33 -6.74
CA LYS A 39 -5.71 -6.85 -6.30
C LYS A 39 -6.15 -8.08 -7.09
N GLU A 40 -5.89 -8.15 -8.40
CA GLU A 40 -6.16 -9.35 -9.21
C GLU A 40 -5.37 -10.58 -8.73
N TYR A 41 -4.17 -10.38 -8.19
CA TYR A 41 -3.36 -11.45 -7.58
C TYR A 41 -3.86 -11.90 -6.19
N GLY A 42 -4.95 -11.30 -5.68
CA GLY A 42 -5.52 -11.64 -4.38
C GLY A 42 -4.88 -10.91 -3.20
N TYR A 43 -3.97 -9.97 -3.44
CA TYR A 43 -3.40 -9.15 -2.39
C TYR A 43 -4.43 -8.14 -1.88
N ARG A 44 -4.55 -8.01 -0.56
CA ARG A 44 -5.40 -6.97 0.05
C ARG A 44 -4.66 -5.64 0.02
N VAL A 45 -5.38 -4.55 -0.24
CA VAL A 45 -4.81 -3.20 -0.21
C VAL A 45 -5.53 -2.39 0.85
N LEU A 46 -4.77 -1.78 1.76
CA LEU A 46 -5.29 -0.90 2.81
C LEU A 46 -4.75 0.52 2.63
N GLY A 47 -5.66 1.49 2.50
CA GLY A 47 -5.32 2.89 2.32
C GLY A 47 -5.00 3.30 0.87
N PRO A 48 -4.25 4.40 0.68
CA PRO A 48 -3.61 5.25 1.70
C PRO A 48 -4.63 6.10 2.47
N ALA A 49 -4.19 6.65 3.61
CA ALA A 49 -4.92 7.63 4.39
C ALA A 49 -4.67 9.06 3.88
N ARG A 50 -5.49 10.00 4.35
CA ARG A 50 -5.29 11.44 4.13
C ARG A 50 -4.55 12.03 5.33
N GLY A 51 -3.55 12.87 5.09
CA GLY A 51 -2.80 13.53 6.16
C GLY A 51 -1.59 14.29 5.63
N GLU A 52 -0.69 14.68 6.54
CA GLU A 52 0.60 15.27 6.19
C GLU A 52 1.51 14.25 5.49
N LEU A 53 2.20 14.70 4.46
CA LEU A 53 3.08 13.91 3.60
C LEU A 53 4.53 14.38 3.76
N ALA A 54 5.49 13.55 3.32
CA ALA A 54 6.91 13.87 3.42
C ALA A 54 7.31 15.15 2.64
N SER A 55 6.54 15.52 1.61
CA SER A 55 6.69 16.78 0.89
C SER A 55 6.29 18.03 1.69
N GLY A 56 5.73 17.89 2.88
CA GLY A 56 5.15 18.99 3.68
C GLY A 56 3.74 19.40 3.22
N LYS A 57 3.17 18.72 2.22
CA LYS A 57 1.78 18.92 1.77
C LYS A 57 0.82 18.06 2.61
N SER A 58 -0.48 18.41 2.57
CA SER A 58 -1.55 17.56 3.09
C SER A 58 -2.35 16.94 1.94
N GLY A 59 -2.53 15.63 1.94
CA GLY A 59 -3.15 14.93 0.82
C GLY A 59 -3.39 13.45 1.06
N LEU A 60 -3.93 12.77 0.05
CA LEU A 60 -4.15 11.34 0.05
C LEU A 60 -2.84 10.65 -0.37
N GLY A 61 -2.29 9.79 0.48
CA GLY A 61 -0.95 9.21 0.24
C GLY A 61 -0.21 8.80 1.52
N ARG A 62 -0.70 9.25 2.69
CA ARG A 62 -0.13 8.88 3.98
C ARG A 62 -0.37 7.40 4.28
N LEU A 63 0.59 6.76 4.94
CA LEU A 63 0.38 5.42 5.48
C LEU A 63 -0.84 5.41 6.43
N VAL A 64 -1.60 4.33 6.38
CA VAL A 64 -2.67 4.03 7.33
C VAL A 64 -2.07 3.86 8.74
N GLU A 65 -2.82 4.22 9.78
CA GLU A 65 -2.31 4.11 11.15
C GLU A 65 -1.94 2.66 11.49
N PRO A 66 -0.81 2.41 12.18
CA PRO A 66 -0.39 1.05 12.55
C PRO A 66 -1.48 0.24 13.26
N ASP A 67 -2.24 0.87 14.16
CA ASP A 67 -3.34 0.21 14.88
C ASP A 67 -4.51 -0.19 13.96
N GLU A 68 -4.75 0.55 12.88
CA GLU A 68 -5.74 0.19 11.87
C GLU A 68 -5.23 -0.96 10.98
N ILE A 69 -3.94 -0.94 10.61
CA ILE A 69 -3.30 -2.05 9.89
C ILE A 69 -3.39 -3.33 10.73
N ALA A 70 -3.00 -3.27 12.00
CA ALA A 70 -3.03 -4.41 12.93
C ALA A 70 -4.45 -4.98 13.07
N ARG A 71 -5.46 -4.12 13.29
CA ARG A 71 -6.86 -4.56 13.35
C ARG A 71 -7.33 -5.24 12.08
N SER A 72 -6.91 -4.76 10.91
CA SER A 72 -7.29 -5.33 9.61
C SER A 72 -6.65 -6.70 9.32
N VAL A 73 -5.55 -7.07 10.00
CA VAL A 73 -4.86 -8.36 9.78
C VAL A 73 -5.05 -9.38 10.89
N LEU A 74 -5.44 -8.93 12.08
CA LEU A 74 -5.69 -9.79 13.25
C LEU A 74 -7.16 -10.22 13.39
N SER A 75 -8.06 -9.63 12.61
CA SER A 75 -9.47 -10.04 12.49
C SER A 75 -9.62 -11.26 11.59
#